data_AF-A0A536G731-F1
#
_entry.id   AF-A0A536G731-F1
#
_cell.length_a   1.000
_cell.length_b   1.000
_cell.length_c   1.000
_cell.angle_alpha   90.00
_cell.angle_beta   90.00
_cell.angle_gamma   90.00
#
_symmetry.space_group_name_H-M   'P 1'
#
loop_
_entity.id
_entity.type
_entity.pdbx_description
1 polymer ?
#
loop_
_entity_poly.entity_id
_entity_poly.type
_entity_poly.pdbx_seq_one_letter_code
_entity_poly.pdbx_strand_id
1 'polypeptide(L)'
;MKEPWTRDEASAAGQVFEDRLWALFMEQSRGHLHVFRPLLDRGVDGLLHRLSDGAYFPVQAKGRSSLRKGRVQLLVAADSVTDDHVVIVAGEVVEGGVGPSMLVIPTPDFRHHALLTTADGLPVYSMSFSMQPRSKGRWAPWITPSDRLVERFGVPLGLPALAIAPEPEPLRRGPLGFLGETEIARVLAQAERLNLFRPFPDLETVELAVRHLDTGRVLGFQIKTVSVDRASPNRPVDIRIASFRPAPTTYFTVVAWMPDQRRFHDECLVFPSEDLLQFARRAGPHYMFEFQPGSKRQRRLDRYRRPVATLAAETEGLLSDP
;
A
#
# COMPACT_ATOMS: atom_id res chain seq x y z
N MET A 1 24.06 -3.57 -33.77
CA MET A 1 23.01 -3.68 -32.73
C MET A 1 23.36 -2.69 -31.63
N LYS A 2 22.48 -1.71 -31.35
CA LYS A 2 22.65 -0.83 -30.19
C LYS A 2 22.43 -1.69 -28.95
N GLU A 3 23.32 -1.57 -27.97
CA GLU A 3 23.22 -2.30 -26.71
C GLU A 3 21.86 -2.01 -26.04
N PRO A 4 21.25 -2.99 -25.35
CA PRO A 4 19.98 -2.78 -24.66
C PRO A 4 20.14 -1.67 -23.61
N TRP A 5 19.23 -0.69 -23.65
CA TRP A 5 19.09 0.30 -22.60
C TRP A 5 18.93 -0.42 -21.25
N THR A 6 19.67 0.00 -20.22
CA THR A 6 19.70 -0.52 -18.82
C THR A 6 20.60 -1.72 -18.47
N ARG A 7 21.45 -2.25 -19.36
CA ARG A 7 22.31 -3.41 -19.01
C ARG A 7 23.31 -3.13 -17.88
N ASP A 8 23.75 -1.87 -17.74
CA ASP A 8 24.77 -1.45 -16.76
C ASP A 8 24.20 -0.69 -15.56
N GLU A 9 22.88 -0.51 -15.49
CA GLU A 9 22.23 0.13 -14.35
C GLU A 9 21.87 -0.91 -13.28
N ALA A 10 22.70 -1.01 -12.24
CA ALA A 10 22.37 -1.80 -11.05
C ALA A 10 21.03 -1.39 -10.41
N SER A 11 20.55 -0.16 -10.65
CA SER A 11 19.22 0.33 -10.27
C SER A 11 18.09 -0.41 -11.02
N ALA A 12 18.27 -0.73 -12.30
CA ALA A 12 17.28 -1.47 -13.07
C ALA A 12 17.08 -2.89 -12.51
N ALA A 13 18.15 -3.54 -12.02
CA ALA A 13 18.02 -4.84 -11.38
C ALA A 13 17.22 -4.79 -10.06
N GLY A 14 17.29 -3.68 -9.31
CA GLY A 14 16.47 -3.44 -8.13
C GLY A 14 14.99 -3.29 -8.48
N GLN A 15 14.68 -2.40 -9.41
CA GLN A 15 13.29 -2.16 -9.83
C GLN A 15 12.66 -3.39 -10.48
N VAL A 16 13.42 -4.12 -11.32
CA VAL A 16 12.97 -5.39 -11.92
C VAL A 16 12.71 -6.44 -10.85
N PHE A 17 13.52 -6.49 -9.79
CA PHE A 17 13.26 -7.38 -8.67
C PHE A 17 11.97 -7.03 -7.95
N GLU A 18 11.74 -5.75 -7.63
CA GLU A 18 10.50 -5.26 -7.02
C GLU A 18 9.27 -5.64 -7.84
N ASP A 19 9.24 -5.32 -9.14
CA ASP A 19 8.08 -5.59 -9.98
C ASP A 19 7.78 -7.10 -10.07
N ARG A 20 8.83 -7.94 -10.16
CA ARG A 20 8.68 -9.41 -10.14
C ARG A 20 8.22 -9.93 -8.78
N LEU A 21 8.70 -9.33 -7.68
CA LEU A 21 8.30 -9.68 -6.33
C LEU A 21 6.81 -9.37 -6.09
N TRP A 22 6.35 -8.18 -6.49
CA TRP A 22 4.95 -7.80 -6.37
C TRP A 22 4.04 -8.73 -7.18
N ALA A 23 4.42 -9.02 -8.44
CA ALA A 23 3.70 -9.99 -9.27
C ALA A 23 3.58 -11.35 -8.58
N LEU A 24 4.68 -11.85 -8.01
CA LEU A 24 4.72 -13.12 -7.32
C LEU A 24 3.81 -13.17 -6.08
N PHE A 25 3.77 -12.10 -5.28
CA PHE A 25 2.83 -12.03 -4.15
C PHE A 25 1.37 -12.04 -4.60
N MET A 26 1.05 -11.33 -5.69
CA MET A 26 -0.31 -11.29 -6.23
C MET A 26 -0.75 -12.66 -6.75
N GLU A 27 0.12 -13.34 -7.50
CA GLU A 27 -0.14 -14.67 -8.04
C GLU A 27 -0.33 -15.72 -6.94
N GLN A 28 0.58 -15.77 -5.97
CA GLN A 28 0.54 -16.76 -4.90
C GLN A 28 -0.60 -16.54 -3.92
N SER A 29 -0.91 -15.28 -3.61
CA SER A 29 -1.94 -14.96 -2.62
C SER A 29 -3.35 -15.14 -3.15
N ARG A 30 -3.53 -15.21 -4.49
CA ARG A 30 -4.83 -15.38 -5.13
C ARG A 30 -5.89 -14.39 -4.64
N GLY A 31 -5.46 -13.15 -4.37
CA GLY A 31 -6.30 -12.06 -3.87
C GLY A 31 -6.43 -11.98 -2.35
N HIS A 32 -5.70 -12.79 -1.58
CA HIS A 32 -5.68 -12.69 -0.10
C HIS A 32 -4.63 -11.70 0.43
N LEU A 33 -3.64 -11.33 -0.38
CA LEU A 33 -2.74 -10.20 -0.14
C LEU A 33 -2.94 -9.18 -1.25
N HIS A 34 -3.07 -7.92 -0.86
CA HIS A 34 -3.08 -6.79 -1.76
C HIS A 34 -1.75 -6.03 -1.66
N VAL A 35 -1.25 -5.52 -2.78
CA VAL A 35 0.03 -4.80 -2.83
C VAL A 35 -0.25 -3.32 -3.06
N PHE A 36 0.35 -2.48 -2.23
CA PHE A 36 0.37 -1.04 -2.42
C PHE A 36 1.79 -0.57 -2.71
N ARG A 37 1.95 0.27 -3.73
CA ARG A 37 3.24 0.87 -4.12
C ARG A 37 3.36 2.28 -3.56
N PRO A 38 4.53 2.66 -3.04
CA PRO A 38 4.73 4.01 -2.50
C PRO A 38 4.61 5.06 -3.61
N LEU A 39 4.03 6.20 -3.27
CA LEU A 39 4.04 7.40 -4.10
C LEU A 39 5.34 8.20 -3.96
N LEU A 40 6.04 8.00 -2.84
CA LEU A 40 7.33 8.60 -2.52
C LEU A 40 8.22 7.55 -1.84
N ASP A 41 9.48 7.47 -2.23
CA ASP A 41 10.44 6.62 -1.53
C ASP A 41 10.74 7.20 -0.14
N ARG A 42 10.38 6.45 0.90
CA ARG A 42 10.68 6.72 2.30
C ARG A 42 11.16 5.46 3.01
N GLY A 43 11.94 4.62 2.30
CA GLY A 43 12.58 3.41 2.85
C GLY A 43 11.71 2.14 2.85
N VAL A 44 10.46 2.24 2.40
CA VAL A 44 9.53 1.12 2.20
C VAL A 44 9.16 1.07 0.73
N ASP A 45 9.47 -0.05 0.07
CA ASP A 45 9.30 -0.23 -1.38
C ASP A 45 7.89 -0.74 -1.74
N GLY A 46 7.16 -1.28 -0.76
CA GLY A 46 5.77 -1.71 -0.90
C GLY A 46 5.11 -1.96 0.44
N LEU A 47 3.78 -1.99 0.44
CA LEU A 47 2.97 -2.31 1.60
C LEU A 47 2.03 -3.45 1.23
N LEU A 48 2.09 -4.56 1.96
CA LEU A 48 1.18 -5.69 1.75
C LEU A 48 0.02 -5.60 2.73
N HIS A 49 -1.20 -5.75 2.26
CA HIS A 49 -2.40 -5.79 3.09
C HIS A 49 -3.04 -7.17 3.03
N ARG A 50 -3.19 -7.82 4.19
CA ARG A 50 -3.80 -9.14 4.30
C ARG A 50 -5.28 -9.01 4.61
N LEU A 51 -6.11 -9.47 3.67
CA LEU A 51 -7.56 -9.27 3.76
C LEU A 51 -8.25 -10.11 4.84
N SER A 52 -7.63 -11.19 5.31
CA SER A 52 -8.26 -12.08 6.32
C SER A 52 -8.39 -11.43 7.69
N ASP A 53 -7.50 -10.49 8.04
CA ASP A 53 -7.46 -9.84 9.36
C ASP A 53 -7.12 -8.34 9.31
N GLY A 54 -6.92 -7.77 8.11
CA GLY A 54 -6.64 -6.34 7.94
C GLY A 54 -5.21 -5.94 8.26
N ALA A 55 -4.29 -6.89 8.41
CA ALA A 55 -2.90 -6.61 8.77
C ALA A 55 -2.13 -5.99 7.60
N TYR A 56 -1.32 -4.97 7.89
CA TYR A 56 -0.43 -4.32 6.94
C TYR A 56 1.04 -4.66 7.23
N PHE A 57 1.81 -4.97 6.19
CA PHE A 57 3.22 -5.32 6.27
C PHE A 57 4.04 -4.39 5.38
N PRO A 58 4.80 -3.43 5.94
CA PRO A 58 5.72 -2.63 5.14
C PRO A 58 6.90 -3.51 4.71
N VAL A 59 7.17 -3.54 3.42
CA VAL A 59 8.19 -4.39 2.80
C VAL A 59 9.27 -3.53 2.17
N GLN A 60 10.51 -3.86 2.48
CA GLN A 60 11.69 -3.37 1.78
C GLN A 60 12.26 -4.48 0.89
N ALA A 61 12.31 -4.25 -0.42
CA ALA A 61 12.77 -5.19 -1.42
C ALA A 61 14.25 -4.95 -1.75
N LYS A 62 15.06 -6.00 -1.77
CA LYS A 62 16.49 -5.91 -2.14
C LYS A 62 16.87 -6.98 -3.16
N GLY A 63 16.97 -6.58 -4.43
CA GLY A 63 17.41 -7.46 -5.52
C GLY A 63 18.93 -7.49 -5.73
N ARG A 64 19.46 -8.63 -6.20
CA ARG A 64 20.82 -8.74 -6.75
C ARG A 64 20.80 -9.50 -8.08
N SER A 65 21.59 -9.06 -9.04
CA SER A 65 21.76 -9.72 -10.35
C SER A 65 23.00 -10.62 -10.43
N SER A 66 23.82 -10.65 -9.37
CA SER A 66 25.00 -11.51 -9.30
C SER A 66 25.31 -11.93 -7.85
N LEU A 67 25.82 -13.16 -7.73
CA LEU A 67 26.27 -13.73 -6.46
C LEU A 67 27.78 -13.67 -6.34
N ARG A 68 28.31 -13.36 -5.15
CA ARG A 68 29.74 -13.46 -4.86
C ARG A 68 30.03 -14.82 -4.22
N LYS A 69 30.74 -15.69 -4.96
CA LYS A 69 31.05 -17.07 -4.54
C LYS A 69 29.78 -17.87 -4.17
N GLY A 70 28.71 -17.72 -4.95
CA GLY A 70 27.42 -18.39 -4.72
C GLY A 70 26.64 -17.88 -3.50
N ARG A 71 27.00 -16.71 -2.96
CA ARG A 71 26.33 -16.07 -1.82
C ARG A 71 25.81 -14.70 -2.19
N VAL A 72 24.68 -14.33 -1.61
CA VAL A 72 24.18 -12.97 -1.62
C VAL A 72 24.94 -12.17 -0.57
N GLN A 73 25.51 -11.04 -0.98
CA GLN A 73 26.13 -10.07 -0.08
C GLN A 73 25.33 -8.77 -0.11
N LEU A 74 24.87 -8.33 1.06
CA LEU A 74 24.13 -7.08 1.21
C LEU A 74 24.85 -6.21 2.24
N LEU A 75 25.00 -4.94 1.88
CA LEU A 75 25.34 -3.85 2.77
C LEU A 75 24.09 -2.98 2.85
N VAL A 76 23.60 -2.76 4.06
CA VAL A 76 22.40 -1.98 4.32
C VAL A 76 22.78 -0.88 5.29
N ALA A 77 22.48 0.37 4.95
CA ALA A 77 22.78 1.50 5.83
C ALA A 77 22.02 1.35 7.15
N ALA A 78 22.67 1.61 8.28
CA ALA A 78 22.07 1.33 9.60
C ALA A 78 20.84 2.18 9.89
N ASP A 79 20.78 3.39 9.34
CA ASP A 79 19.63 4.31 9.40
C ASP A 79 18.44 3.82 8.56
N SER A 80 18.66 3.00 7.52
CA SER A 80 17.59 2.45 6.69
C SER A 80 16.85 1.24 7.30
N VAL A 81 17.27 0.80 8.50
CA VAL A 81 16.73 -0.37 9.21
C VAL A 81 16.39 -0.04 10.66
N THR A 82 15.99 1.20 10.95
CA THR A 82 15.55 1.64 12.28
C THR A 82 14.11 1.26 12.59
N ASP A 83 13.31 0.99 11.56
CA ASP A 83 11.88 0.69 11.68
C ASP A 83 11.65 -0.80 11.95
N ASP A 84 11.18 -1.11 13.16
CA ASP A 84 11.00 -2.49 13.63
C ASP A 84 9.83 -3.22 12.96
N HIS A 85 8.94 -2.48 12.28
CA HIS A 85 7.78 -3.06 11.59
C HIS A 85 8.09 -3.48 10.15
N VAL A 86 9.21 -3.04 9.59
CA VAL A 86 9.59 -3.36 8.20
C VAL A 86 10.06 -4.80 8.09
N VAL A 87 9.62 -5.47 7.02
CA VAL A 87 10.09 -6.80 6.60
C VAL A 87 11.00 -6.63 5.38
N ILE A 88 12.23 -7.12 5.48
CA ILE A 88 13.18 -7.15 4.37
C ILE A 88 12.94 -8.41 3.56
N VAL A 89 12.69 -8.24 2.25
CA VAL A 89 12.61 -9.33 1.27
C VAL A 89 13.75 -9.17 0.28
N ALA A 90 14.71 -10.10 0.30
CA ALA A 90 15.88 -10.05 -0.56
C ALA A 90 16.04 -11.31 -1.40
N GLY A 91 16.42 -11.13 -2.66
CA GLY A 91 16.44 -12.22 -3.63
C GLY A 91 17.40 -11.97 -4.80
N GLU A 92 17.55 -12.99 -5.62
CA GLU A 92 18.27 -12.90 -6.90
C GLU A 92 17.29 -12.66 -8.05
N VAL A 93 17.69 -11.86 -9.03
CA VAL A 93 17.01 -11.78 -10.33
C VAL A 93 17.70 -12.75 -11.26
N VAL A 94 16.95 -13.71 -11.78
CA VAL A 94 17.45 -14.72 -12.74
C VAL A 94 16.73 -14.58 -14.08
N GLU A 95 17.21 -15.30 -15.09
CA GLU A 95 16.49 -15.42 -16.35
C GLU A 95 15.09 -15.99 -16.09
N GLY A 96 14.05 -15.31 -16.59
CA GLY A 96 12.65 -15.73 -16.41
C GLY A 96 11.98 -15.35 -15.09
N GLY A 97 12.66 -14.76 -14.10
CA GLY A 97 11.98 -14.34 -12.87
C GLY A 97 12.89 -14.03 -11.68
N VAL A 98 12.43 -14.44 -10.49
CA VAL A 98 13.22 -14.39 -9.26
C VAL A 98 13.90 -15.75 -9.02
N GLY A 99 15.02 -15.74 -8.31
CA GLY A 99 15.72 -16.96 -7.93
C GLY A 99 14.84 -17.92 -7.12
N PRO A 100 15.27 -19.19 -6.92
CA PRO A 100 14.45 -20.23 -6.32
C PRO A 100 14.17 -20.02 -4.81
N SER A 101 14.84 -19.07 -4.17
CA SER A 101 14.63 -18.75 -2.77
C SER A 101 14.90 -17.29 -2.49
N MET A 102 14.30 -16.78 -1.43
CA MET A 102 14.49 -15.42 -0.92
C MET A 102 14.75 -15.43 0.58
N LEU A 103 15.44 -14.41 1.05
CA LEU A 103 15.45 -14.04 2.46
C LEU A 103 14.18 -13.24 2.75
N VAL A 104 13.42 -13.63 3.76
CA VAL A 104 12.28 -12.87 4.29
C VAL A 104 12.49 -12.74 5.80
N ILE A 105 12.78 -11.52 6.26
CA ILE A 105 13.23 -11.30 7.65
C ILE A 105 12.73 -9.97 8.20
N PRO A 106 12.13 -9.93 9.41
CA PRO A 106 11.84 -8.68 10.09
C PRO A 106 13.12 -7.90 10.40
N THR A 107 13.02 -6.58 10.42
CA THR A 107 14.18 -5.72 10.65
C THR A 107 14.89 -5.96 12.00
N PRO A 108 14.18 -6.23 13.13
CA PRO A 108 14.84 -6.57 14.40
C PRO A 108 15.72 -7.83 14.30
N ASP A 109 15.20 -8.89 13.68
CA ASP A 109 15.95 -10.14 13.46
C ASP A 109 17.11 -9.94 12.49
N PHE A 110 16.93 -9.11 11.47
CA PHE A 110 18.01 -8.73 10.56
C PHE A 110 19.17 -8.06 11.31
N ARG A 111 18.88 -7.04 12.14
CA ARG A 111 19.91 -6.36 12.95
C ARG A 111 20.60 -7.30 13.94
N HIS A 112 19.86 -8.26 14.49
CA HIS A 112 20.40 -9.27 15.40
C HIS A 112 21.39 -10.22 14.70
N HIS A 113 21.14 -10.60 13.45
CA HIS A 113 21.97 -11.56 12.71
C HIS A 113 23.05 -10.93 11.80
N ALA A 114 22.87 -9.67 11.39
CA ALA A 114 23.83 -8.96 10.56
C ALA A 114 25.03 -8.47 11.38
N LEU A 115 26.17 -8.30 10.72
CA LEU A 115 27.35 -7.73 11.35
C LEU A 115 27.30 -6.21 11.18
N LEU A 116 27.22 -5.47 12.27
CA LEU A 116 27.40 -4.03 12.24
C LEU A 116 28.89 -3.72 11.98
N THR A 117 29.14 -3.00 10.89
CA THR A 117 30.46 -2.59 10.44
C THR A 117 30.40 -1.15 9.94
N THR A 118 31.44 -0.70 9.25
CA THR A 118 31.54 0.64 8.69
C THR A 118 31.92 0.54 7.21
N ALA A 119 31.25 1.32 6.37
CA ALA A 119 31.60 1.55 4.97
C ALA A 119 31.64 3.05 4.74
N ASP A 120 32.74 3.57 4.19
CA ASP A 120 32.96 5.00 3.96
C ASP A 120 32.71 5.90 5.18
N GLY A 121 33.06 5.39 6.37
CA GLY A 121 32.86 6.09 7.65
C GLY A 121 31.43 6.04 8.21
N LEU A 122 30.49 5.41 7.49
CA LEU A 122 29.09 5.29 7.90
C LEU A 122 28.78 3.88 8.45
N PRO A 123 27.94 3.78 9.50
CA PRO A 123 27.52 2.49 10.05
C PRO A 123 26.66 1.73 9.04
N VAL A 124 27.04 0.49 8.75
CA VAL A 124 26.29 -0.39 7.84
C VAL A 124 26.16 -1.80 8.44
N TYR A 125 25.02 -2.42 8.20
CA TYR A 125 24.83 -3.84 8.45
C TYR A 125 25.30 -4.63 7.23
N SER A 126 26.28 -5.51 7.46
CA SER A 126 26.78 -6.45 6.47
C SER A 126 26.21 -7.84 6.70
N MET A 127 25.70 -8.44 5.63
CA MET A 127 25.28 -9.83 5.62
C MET A 127 25.80 -10.58 4.40
N SER A 128 26.03 -11.87 4.60
CA SER A 128 26.38 -12.82 3.56
C SER A 128 25.67 -14.14 3.82
N PHE A 129 24.82 -14.56 2.90
CA PHE A 129 24.02 -15.78 3.05
C PHE A 129 23.94 -16.59 1.76
N SER A 130 23.72 -17.90 1.90
CA SER A 130 23.48 -18.78 0.77
C SER A 130 21.99 -18.82 0.49
N MET A 131 21.61 -18.75 -0.78
CA MET A 131 20.22 -18.92 -1.23
C MET A 131 19.83 -20.40 -1.34
N GLN A 132 20.73 -21.33 -1.02
CA GLN A 132 20.39 -22.76 -1.01
C GLN A 132 19.51 -23.09 0.21
N PRO A 133 18.30 -23.64 0.03
CA PRO A 133 17.37 -23.96 1.12
C PRO A 133 17.96 -24.90 2.20
N ARG A 134 18.91 -25.75 1.80
CA ARG A 134 19.56 -26.73 2.69
C ARG A 134 20.85 -26.20 3.33
N SER A 135 21.19 -24.93 3.11
CA SER A 135 22.39 -24.37 3.71
C SER A 135 22.23 -24.28 5.23
N LYS A 136 23.20 -24.82 5.97
CA LYS A 136 23.27 -24.65 7.42
C LYS A 136 23.86 -23.28 7.72
N GLY A 137 23.12 -22.42 8.40
CA GLY A 137 23.60 -21.09 8.78
C GLY A 137 22.55 -20.28 9.53
N ARG A 138 22.96 -19.19 10.18
CA ARG A 138 22.07 -18.32 10.98
C ARG A 138 20.89 -17.73 10.19
N TRP A 139 21.02 -17.64 8.86
CA TRP A 139 19.99 -17.13 7.97
C TRP A 139 18.98 -18.20 7.54
N ALA A 140 19.27 -19.49 7.75
CA ALA A 140 18.46 -20.60 7.24
C ALA A 140 16.97 -20.54 7.66
N PRO A 141 16.61 -20.15 8.90
CA PRO A 141 15.21 -20.01 9.29
C PRO A 141 14.43 -18.94 8.50
N TRP A 142 15.15 -18.00 7.87
CA TRP A 142 14.61 -16.86 7.15
C TRP A 142 14.66 -17.05 5.63
N ILE A 143 15.31 -18.11 5.14
CA ILE A 143 15.29 -18.47 3.71
C ILE A 143 13.97 -19.17 3.41
N THR A 144 13.29 -18.69 2.37
CA THR A 144 11.96 -19.16 1.96
C THR A 144 12.01 -19.53 0.48
N PRO A 145 11.53 -20.71 0.08
CA PRO A 145 11.31 -21.02 -1.33
C PRO A 145 10.43 -19.95 -1.99
N SER A 146 10.83 -19.49 -3.18
CA SER A 146 10.14 -18.38 -3.82
C SER A 146 8.70 -18.68 -4.18
N ASP A 147 8.32 -19.96 -4.34
CA ASP A 147 6.94 -20.43 -4.56
C ASP A 147 6.08 -20.47 -3.29
N ARG A 148 6.64 -20.10 -2.12
CA ARG A 148 5.97 -20.14 -0.82
C ARG A 148 6.05 -18.84 -0.02
N LEU A 149 6.35 -17.72 -0.68
CA LEU A 149 6.63 -16.44 0.00
C LEU A 149 5.45 -15.93 0.81
N VAL A 150 4.23 -16.08 0.28
CA VAL A 150 3.00 -15.59 0.93
C VAL A 150 2.73 -16.23 2.30
N GLU A 151 3.28 -17.41 2.57
CA GLU A 151 3.16 -18.06 3.88
C GLU A 151 3.88 -17.26 4.98
N ARG A 152 4.96 -16.53 4.65
CA ARG A 152 5.64 -15.62 5.59
C ARG A 152 4.80 -14.42 5.99
N PHE A 153 3.78 -14.12 5.18
CA PHE A 153 2.78 -13.10 5.46
C PHE A 153 1.46 -13.74 5.91
N GLY A 154 1.50 -15.00 6.39
CA GLY A 154 0.37 -15.71 6.97
C GLY A 154 -0.75 -16.07 6.01
N VAL A 155 -0.46 -16.17 4.70
CA VAL A 155 -1.42 -16.68 3.70
C VAL A 155 -1.04 -18.12 3.33
N PRO A 156 -1.87 -19.12 3.69
CA PRO A 156 -1.65 -20.51 3.32
C PRO A 156 -1.61 -20.72 1.81
N LEU A 157 -0.75 -21.63 1.34
CA LEU A 157 -0.78 -22.09 -0.04
C LEU A 157 -2.01 -22.96 -0.32
N GLY A 158 -2.49 -22.91 -1.55
CA GLY A 158 -3.61 -23.74 -2.00
C GLY A 158 -4.99 -23.22 -1.57
N LEU A 159 -5.08 -21.99 -1.04
CA LEU A 159 -6.37 -21.33 -0.89
C LEU A 159 -7.10 -21.31 -2.25
N PRO A 160 -8.42 -21.56 -2.26
CA PRO A 160 -9.21 -21.41 -3.46
C PRO A 160 -9.04 -19.97 -3.94
N ALA A 161 -8.83 -19.79 -5.25
CA ALA A 161 -8.90 -18.45 -5.81
C ALA A 161 -10.26 -17.84 -5.43
N LEU A 162 -10.26 -16.58 -5.00
CA LEU A 162 -11.50 -15.84 -4.83
C LEU A 162 -12.29 -15.96 -6.13
N ALA A 163 -13.59 -16.27 -6.01
CA ALA A 163 -14.44 -16.51 -7.17
C ALA A 163 -14.29 -15.35 -8.14
N ILE A 164 -13.84 -15.65 -9.37
CA ILE A 164 -13.72 -14.66 -10.43
C ILE A 164 -15.15 -14.22 -10.75
N ALA A 165 -15.52 -13.04 -10.24
CA ALA A 165 -16.75 -12.41 -10.69
C ALA A 165 -16.61 -12.19 -12.21
N PRO A 166 -17.69 -12.36 -13.00
CA PRO A 166 -17.65 -12.03 -14.41
C PRO A 166 -17.12 -10.61 -14.58
N GLU A 167 -16.22 -10.43 -15.55
CA GLU A 167 -15.67 -9.11 -15.85
C GLU A 167 -16.84 -8.14 -16.04
N PRO A 168 -16.95 -7.10 -15.21
CA PRO A 168 -18.00 -6.12 -15.40
C PRO A 168 -17.82 -5.46 -16.76
N GLU A 169 -18.92 -5.09 -17.41
CA GLU A 169 -18.79 -4.29 -18.63
C GLU A 169 -17.89 -3.07 -18.37
N PRO A 170 -17.04 -2.68 -19.34
CA PRO A 170 -16.19 -1.51 -19.22
C PRO A 170 -17.03 -0.26 -18.96
N LEU A 171 -17.19 0.09 -17.67
CA LEU A 171 -17.76 1.37 -17.29
C LEU A 171 -16.80 2.45 -17.80
N ARG A 172 -17.29 3.36 -18.63
CA ARG A 172 -16.56 4.59 -18.98
C ARG A 172 -16.35 5.40 -17.69
N ARG A 173 -15.23 5.15 -17.00
CA ARG A 173 -14.81 5.92 -15.84
C ARG A 173 -14.38 7.30 -16.34
N GLY A 174 -15.10 8.34 -15.93
CA GLY A 174 -14.67 9.71 -16.16
C GLY A 174 -13.47 10.08 -15.26
N PRO A 175 -12.75 11.18 -15.56
CA PRO A 175 -11.56 11.60 -14.81
C PRO A 175 -11.86 12.06 -13.37
N LEU A 176 -13.14 12.21 -13.00
CA LEU A 176 -13.56 12.82 -11.75
C LEU A 176 -13.12 12.05 -10.50
N GLY A 177 -13.18 10.71 -10.53
CA GLY A 177 -12.69 9.87 -9.43
C GLY A 177 -11.20 10.10 -9.19
N PHE A 178 -10.41 9.94 -10.26
CA PHE A 178 -8.97 10.17 -10.25
C PHE A 178 -8.56 11.58 -9.80
N LEU A 179 -9.32 12.62 -10.17
CA LEU A 179 -9.08 13.98 -9.68
C LEU A 179 -9.18 14.06 -8.16
N GLY A 180 -10.18 13.43 -7.55
CA GLY A 180 -10.34 13.42 -6.09
C GLY A 180 -9.26 12.60 -5.40
N GLU A 181 -8.92 11.42 -5.92
CA GLU A 181 -7.81 10.60 -5.42
C GLU A 181 -6.48 11.37 -5.44
N THR A 182 -6.24 12.13 -6.50
CA THR A 182 -5.05 12.95 -6.66
C THR A 182 -5.05 14.12 -5.69
N GLU A 183 -6.19 14.78 -5.47
CA GLU A 183 -6.29 15.88 -4.51
C GLU A 183 -6.04 15.42 -3.08
N ILE A 184 -6.65 14.30 -2.66
CA ILE A 184 -6.43 13.76 -1.33
C ILE A 184 -4.98 13.33 -1.14
N ALA A 185 -4.38 12.66 -2.13
CA ALA A 185 -2.96 12.32 -2.10
C ALA A 185 -2.07 13.57 -1.98
N ARG A 186 -2.36 14.63 -2.75
CA ARG A 186 -1.64 15.92 -2.69
C ARG A 186 -1.76 16.58 -1.32
N VAL A 187 -2.95 16.55 -0.72
CA VAL A 187 -3.19 17.12 0.62
C VAL A 187 -2.42 16.36 1.68
N LEU A 188 -2.55 15.03 1.71
CA LEU A 188 -1.87 14.19 2.70
C LEU A 188 -0.34 14.21 2.55
N ALA A 189 0.17 14.38 1.33
CA ALA A 189 1.61 14.48 1.06
C ALA A 189 2.27 15.72 1.67
N GLN A 190 1.48 16.69 2.17
CA GLN A 190 2.01 17.85 2.91
C GLN A 190 2.48 17.47 4.32
N ALA A 191 2.05 16.34 4.88
CA ALA A 191 2.55 15.85 6.16
C ALA A 191 3.85 15.07 5.97
N GLU A 192 4.93 15.58 6.56
CA GLU A 192 6.26 14.96 6.42
C GLU A 192 6.37 13.59 7.08
N ARG A 193 5.51 13.27 8.04
CA ARG A 193 5.52 12.00 8.79
C ARG A 193 4.59 10.95 8.21
N LEU A 194 3.98 11.21 7.05
CA LEU A 194 3.12 10.27 6.33
C LEU A 194 3.82 9.76 5.07
N ASN A 195 3.77 8.44 4.87
CA ASN A 195 4.08 7.80 3.61
C ASN A 195 2.78 7.32 2.95
N LEU A 196 2.64 7.58 1.65
CA LEU A 196 1.42 7.32 0.89
C LEU A 196 1.64 6.20 -0.11
N PHE A 197 0.67 5.30 -0.22
CA PHE A 197 0.76 4.15 -1.13
C PHE A 197 -0.53 3.99 -1.93
N ARG A 198 -0.39 3.66 -3.20
CA ARG A 198 -1.53 3.34 -4.08
C ARG A 198 -1.63 1.83 -4.34
N PRO A 199 -2.84 1.29 -4.40
CA PRO A 199 -3.06 -0.12 -4.70
C PRO A 199 -2.55 -0.46 -6.11
N PHE A 200 -1.91 -1.62 -6.23
CA PHE A 200 -1.51 -2.18 -7.50
C PHE A 200 -1.70 -3.70 -7.49
N PRO A 201 -2.66 -4.25 -8.25
CA PRO A 201 -3.67 -3.58 -9.08
C PRO A 201 -4.77 -2.92 -8.24
N ASP A 202 -5.57 -2.04 -8.84
CA ASP A 202 -6.76 -1.41 -8.24
C ASP A 202 -7.90 -2.44 -8.03
N LEU A 203 -7.78 -3.27 -6.99
CA LEU A 203 -8.70 -4.38 -6.69
C LEU A 203 -9.26 -4.34 -5.25
N GLU A 204 -8.85 -3.36 -4.44
CA GLU A 204 -9.26 -3.24 -3.04
C GLU A 204 -10.19 -2.04 -2.80
N THR A 205 -10.89 -2.02 -1.66
CA THR A 205 -11.67 -0.86 -1.20
C THR A 205 -10.76 0.34 -0.89
N VAL A 206 -9.52 0.10 -0.48
CA VAL A 206 -8.57 1.17 -0.17
C VAL A 206 -7.93 1.68 -1.46
N GLU A 207 -8.21 2.93 -1.82
CA GLU A 207 -7.64 3.62 -2.98
C GLU A 207 -6.33 4.36 -2.63
N LEU A 208 -6.13 4.66 -1.35
CA LEU A 208 -4.90 5.26 -0.82
C LEU A 208 -4.62 4.74 0.58
N ALA A 209 -3.52 4.02 0.77
CA ALA A 209 -3.04 3.63 2.09
C ALA A 209 -2.04 4.67 2.61
N VAL A 210 -2.10 4.96 3.90
CA VAL A 210 -1.29 5.98 4.57
C VAL A 210 -0.62 5.36 5.77
N ARG A 211 0.71 5.36 5.78
CA ARG A 211 1.52 4.87 6.89
C ARG A 211 2.15 6.04 7.64
N HIS A 212 2.07 6.03 8.95
CA HIS A 212 2.83 6.97 9.78
C HIS A 212 4.25 6.44 10.01
N LEU A 213 5.26 7.27 9.79
CA LEU A 213 6.66 6.85 9.77
C LEU A 213 7.15 6.37 11.14
N ASP A 214 6.74 7.02 12.23
CA ASP A 214 7.29 6.73 13.55
C ASP A 214 6.54 5.61 14.28
N THR A 215 5.22 5.50 14.09
CA THR A 215 4.40 4.48 14.76
C THR A 215 4.20 3.23 13.90
N GLY A 216 4.52 3.30 12.61
CA GLY A 216 4.31 2.23 11.64
C GLY A 216 2.84 1.88 11.34
N ARG A 217 1.88 2.55 12.01
CA ARG A 217 0.44 2.33 11.85
C ARG A 217 -0.02 2.76 10.46
N VAL A 218 -1.07 2.10 9.99
CA VAL A 218 -1.62 2.30 8.64
C VAL A 218 -3.12 2.57 8.71
N LEU A 219 -3.58 3.55 7.91
CA LEU A 219 -4.98 3.76 7.57
C LEU A 219 -5.18 3.63 6.07
N GLY A 220 -6.31 3.05 5.67
CA GLY A 220 -6.77 3.02 4.30
C GLY A 220 -7.85 4.07 4.05
N PHE A 221 -7.78 4.74 2.91
CA PHE A 221 -8.79 5.68 2.44
C PHE A 221 -9.48 5.15 1.19
N GLN A 222 -10.80 5.01 1.25
CA GLN A 222 -11.69 4.87 0.10
C GLN A 222 -12.18 6.25 -0.29
N ILE A 223 -11.84 6.72 -1.48
CA ILE A 223 -12.12 8.09 -1.91
C ILE A 223 -13.36 8.09 -2.82
N LYS A 224 -14.22 9.09 -2.66
CA LYS A 224 -15.36 9.33 -3.55
C LYS A 224 -15.43 10.78 -3.91
N THR A 225 -15.58 11.05 -5.20
CA THR A 225 -15.72 12.41 -5.72
C THR A 225 -17.13 12.63 -6.22
N VAL A 226 -17.80 13.64 -5.69
CA VAL A 226 -19.08 14.14 -6.21
C VAL A 226 -18.86 15.45 -6.95
N SER A 227 -19.58 15.66 -8.03
CA SER A 227 -19.65 16.96 -8.70
C SER A 227 -20.80 17.76 -8.09
N VAL A 228 -20.51 18.98 -7.65
CA VAL A 228 -21.49 19.91 -7.07
C VAL A 228 -21.54 21.14 -7.95
N ASP A 229 -22.70 21.38 -8.56
CA ASP A 229 -22.98 22.53 -9.40
C ASP A 229 -24.36 23.12 -9.05
N ARG A 230 -24.66 24.31 -9.57
CA ARG A 230 -25.94 24.99 -9.27
C ARG A 230 -27.17 24.18 -9.71
N ALA A 231 -27.06 23.37 -10.75
CA ALA A 231 -28.16 22.56 -11.27
C ALA A 231 -28.35 21.26 -10.49
N SER A 232 -27.31 20.78 -9.81
CA SER A 232 -27.28 19.53 -9.05
C SER A 232 -26.46 19.69 -7.77
N PRO A 233 -27.00 20.40 -6.75
CA PRO A 233 -26.26 20.64 -5.50
C PRO A 233 -26.12 19.40 -4.62
N ASN A 234 -26.95 18.36 -4.86
CA ASN A 234 -27.08 17.18 -4.00
C ASN A 234 -26.90 15.88 -4.79
N ARG A 235 -25.73 15.66 -5.41
CA ARG A 235 -25.47 14.38 -6.07
C ARG A 235 -25.25 13.28 -5.02
N PRO A 236 -25.84 12.09 -5.22
CA PRO A 236 -25.60 10.99 -4.30
C PRO A 236 -24.16 10.49 -4.43
N VAL A 237 -23.57 10.17 -3.29
CA VAL A 237 -22.40 9.31 -3.18
C VAL A 237 -22.89 7.88 -3.31
N ASP A 238 -22.26 7.12 -4.20
CA ASP A 238 -22.63 5.73 -4.49
C ASP A 238 -21.49 4.77 -4.09
N ILE A 239 -21.85 3.72 -3.36
CA ILE A 239 -20.94 2.68 -2.89
C ILE A 239 -21.54 1.31 -3.25
N ARG A 240 -20.86 0.56 -4.12
CA ARG A 240 -21.29 -0.78 -4.52
C ARG A 240 -21.16 -1.76 -3.36
N ILE A 241 -22.25 -2.45 -3.02
CA ILE A 241 -22.29 -3.38 -1.87
C ILE A 241 -21.32 -4.55 -2.07
N ALA A 242 -21.20 -5.06 -3.29
CA ALA A 242 -20.36 -6.24 -3.58
C ALA A 242 -18.87 -6.05 -3.23
N SER A 243 -18.35 -4.83 -3.42
CA SER A 243 -16.95 -4.47 -3.19
C SER A 243 -16.72 -3.74 -1.86
N PHE A 244 -17.76 -3.54 -1.06
CA PHE A 244 -17.63 -2.88 0.23
C PHE A 244 -17.23 -3.87 1.33
N ARG A 245 -16.09 -3.61 1.97
CA ARG A 245 -15.61 -4.34 3.14
C ARG A 245 -15.27 -3.33 4.24
N PRO A 246 -16.13 -3.14 5.27
CA PRO A 246 -15.79 -2.26 6.38
C PRO A 246 -14.65 -2.83 7.20
N ALA A 247 -13.77 -1.97 7.68
CA ALA A 247 -12.65 -2.31 8.55
C ALA A 247 -12.33 -1.12 9.48
N PRO A 248 -11.83 -1.39 10.70
CA PRO A 248 -11.52 -0.34 11.69
C PRO A 248 -10.40 0.60 11.24
N THR A 249 -9.56 0.16 10.30
CA THR A 249 -8.46 0.93 9.71
C THR A 249 -8.83 1.59 8.39
N THR A 250 -10.08 1.45 7.91
CA THR A 250 -10.52 1.99 6.63
C THR A 250 -11.51 3.13 6.83
N TYR A 251 -11.22 4.28 6.20
CA TYR A 251 -12.02 5.49 6.22
C TYR A 251 -12.53 5.82 4.82
N PHE A 252 -13.75 6.36 4.73
CA PHE A 252 -14.19 7.03 3.51
C PHE A 252 -13.77 8.48 3.55
N THR A 253 -13.32 8.99 2.41
CA THR A 253 -13.18 10.43 2.18
C THR A 253 -14.02 10.85 0.98
N VAL A 254 -14.97 11.75 1.21
CA VAL A 254 -15.81 12.31 0.13
C VAL A 254 -15.43 13.75 -0.14
N VAL A 255 -15.02 14.04 -1.37
CA VAL A 255 -14.68 15.39 -1.83
C VAL A 255 -15.68 15.89 -2.87
N ALA A 256 -15.94 17.19 -2.85
CA ALA A 256 -16.82 17.84 -3.80
C ALA A 256 -16.01 18.64 -4.83
N TRP A 257 -16.10 18.24 -6.10
CA TRP A 257 -15.59 19.02 -7.22
C TRP A 257 -16.60 20.09 -7.62
N MET A 258 -16.15 21.33 -7.81
CA MET A 258 -16.98 22.46 -8.29
C MET A 258 -16.60 22.77 -9.75
N PRO A 259 -17.31 22.24 -10.75
CA PRO A 259 -16.93 22.36 -12.16
C PRO A 259 -16.77 23.80 -12.64
N ASP A 260 -17.69 24.67 -12.22
CA ASP A 260 -17.72 26.09 -12.62
C ASP A 260 -16.47 26.85 -12.15
N GLN A 261 -15.87 26.42 -11.03
CA GLN A 261 -14.70 27.05 -10.42
C GLN A 261 -13.41 26.27 -10.68
N ARG A 262 -13.50 25.06 -11.26
CA ARG A 262 -12.38 24.13 -11.50
C ARG A 262 -11.52 23.90 -10.26
N ARG A 263 -12.16 23.75 -9.11
CA ARG A 263 -11.50 23.44 -7.83
C ARG A 263 -12.36 22.52 -6.97
N PHE A 264 -11.74 21.91 -5.97
CA PHE A 264 -12.48 21.24 -4.90
C PHE A 264 -13.07 22.26 -3.92
N HIS A 265 -14.22 21.91 -3.34
CA HIS A 265 -14.77 22.64 -2.20
C HIS A 265 -13.85 22.47 -0.99
N ASP A 266 -13.77 23.47 -0.14
CA ASP A 266 -12.88 23.48 1.04
C ASP A 266 -13.34 22.51 2.16
N GLU A 267 -14.45 21.79 1.95
CA GLU A 267 -15.05 20.87 2.92
C GLU A 267 -15.16 19.48 2.28
N CYS A 268 -14.84 18.47 3.06
CA CYS A 268 -15.00 17.06 2.72
C CYS A 268 -15.68 16.31 3.87
N LEU A 269 -16.00 15.04 3.64
CA LEU A 269 -16.40 14.11 4.70
C LEU A 269 -15.28 13.14 4.95
N VAL A 270 -14.98 12.86 6.21
CA VAL A 270 -14.10 11.76 6.63
C VAL A 270 -14.78 10.97 7.72
N PHE A 271 -15.04 9.68 7.47
CA PHE A 271 -15.71 8.81 8.43
C PHE A 271 -15.17 7.38 8.39
N PRO A 272 -15.13 6.67 9.55
CA PRO A 272 -14.81 5.26 9.58
C PRO A 272 -15.76 4.46 8.68
N SER A 273 -15.24 3.50 7.94
CA SER A 273 -16.06 2.68 7.03
C SER A 273 -17.21 1.95 7.73
N GLU A 274 -17.02 1.56 9.00
CA GLU A 274 -18.03 0.92 9.85
C GLU A 274 -19.25 1.82 10.11
N ASP A 275 -19.10 3.14 10.00
CA ASP A 275 -20.17 4.08 10.27
C ASP A 275 -21.11 4.33 9.08
N LEU A 276 -20.79 3.81 7.89
CA LEU A 276 -21.53 4.08 6.65
C LEU A 276 -23.04 3.85 6.79
N LEU A 277 -23.43 2.74 7.43
CA LEU A 277 -24.83 2.34 7.55
C LEU A 277 -25.64 3.20 8.52
N GLN A 278 -25.00 4.10 9.28
CA GLN A 278 -25.69 4.99 10.20
C GLN A 278 -26.46 6.10 9.48
N PHE A 279 -26.11 6.40 8.23
CA PHE A 279 -26.71 7.45 7.41
C PHE A 279 -26.95 7.07 5.94
N ALA A 280 -26.29 6.04 5.41
CA ALA A 280 -26.55 5.57 4.05
C ALA A 280 -27.84 4.74 3.95
N ARG A 281 -28.55 4.88 2.84
CA ARG A 281 -29.69 4.03 2.48
C ARG A 281 -29.28 3.01 1.44
N ARG A 282 -29.88 1.82 1.48
CA ARG A 282 -29.75 0.83 0.41
C ARG A 282 -30.62 1.22 -0.79
N ALA A 283 -30.03 1.22 -1.97
CA ALA A 283 -30.70 1.45 -3.25
C ALA A 283 -30.21 0.39 -4.25
N GLY A 284 -30.97 -0.70 -4.38
CA GLY A 284 -30.58 -1.83 -5.21
C GLY A 284 -29.24 -2.46 -4.78
N PRO A 285 -28.24 -2.57 -5.68
CA PRO A 285 -26.92 -3.11 -5.36
C PRO A 285 -25.95 -2.09 -4.71
N HIS A 286 -26.45 -0.92 -4.30
CA HIS A 286 -25.63 0.18 -3.78
C HIS A 286 -26.10 0.67 -2.40
N TYR A 287 -25.15 1.18 -1.63
CA TYR A 287 -25.41 2.12 -0.54
C TYR A 287 -25.27 3.55 -1.07
N MET A 288 -26.21 4.42 -0.70
CA MET A 288 -26.25 5.80 -1.18
C MET A 288 -26.52 6.77 -0.03
N PHE A 289 -25.87 7.93 -0.07
CA PHE A 289 -26.19 9.09 0.76
C PHE A 289 -25.89 10.38 -0.02
N GLU A 290 -26.42 11.51 0.42
CA GLU A 290 -26.21 12.80 -0.26
C GLU A 290 -25.17 13.62 0.48
N PHE A 291 -24.14 14.07 -0.23
CA PHE A 291 -23.20 15.06 0.30
C PHE A 291 -23.44 16.41 -0.36
N GLN A 292 -23.90 17.36 0.44
CA GLN A 292 -24.03 18.77 0.08
C GLN A 292 -23.06 19.58 0.95
N PRO A 293 -21.97 20.13 0.38
CA PRO A 293 -21.04 20.97 1.12
C PRO A 293 -21.73 22.16 1.80
N GLY A 294 -21.34 22.47 3.04
CA GLY A 294 -21.89 23.58 3.84
C GLY A 294 -23.31 23.37 4.39
N SER A 295 -24.00 22.28 4.03
CA SER A 295 -25.30 21.92 4.59
C SER A 295 -25.18 21.45 6.04
N LYS A 296 -26.16 21.79 6.89
CA LYS A 296 -26.24 21.36 8.31
C LYS A 296 -27.53 20.60 8.63
N ARG A 297 -28.12 19.98 7.60
CA ARG A 297 -29.44 19.34 7.67
C ARG A 297 -29.36 17.84 7.98
N GLN A 298 -28.18 17.24 7.98
CA GLN A 298 -27.97 15.80 8.10
C GLN A 298 -27.14 15.48 9.34
N ARG A 299 -27.69 15.70 10.55
CA ARG A 299 -26.95 15.65 11.83
C ARG A 299 -26.00 14.46 11.99
N ARG A 300 -26.39 13.26 11.54
CA ARG A 300 -25.55 12.04 11.62
C ARG A 300 -24.33 12.10 10.68
N LEU A 301 -24.47 12.70 9.51
CA LEU A 301 -23.40 12.90 8.54
C LEU A 301 -22.55 14.13 8.89
N ASP A 302 -23.19 15.19 9.38
CA ASP A 302 -22.58 16.50 9.60
C ASP A 302 -21.43 16.47 10.61
N ARG A 303 -21.39 15.49 11.53
CA ARG A 303 -20.27 15.29 12.48
C ARG A 303 -18.96 14.86 11.81
N TYR A 304 -19.01 14.38 10.57
CA TYR A 304 -17.86 13.91 9.79
C TYR A 304 -17.34 14.96 8.81
N ARG A 305 -17.94 16.15 8.78
CA ARG A 305 -17.46 17.24 7.95
C ARG A 305 -16.11 17.73 8.46
N ARG A 306 -15.16 17.90 7.55
CA ARG A 306 -13.82 18.40 7.82
C ARG A 306 -13.38 19.39 6.74
N PRO A 307 -12.63 20.45 7.09
CA PRO A 307 -11.90 21.21 6.09
C PRO A 307 -10.93 20.29 5.35
N VAL A 308 -10.84 20.40 4.03
CA VAL A 308 -9.85 19.64 3.24
C VAL A 308 -8.43 19.95 3.72
N ALA A 309 -8.16 21.20 4.08
CA ALA A 309 -6.84 21.64 4.54
C ALA A 309 -6.37 20.98 5.86
N THR A 310 -7.26 20.44 6.69
CA THR A 310 -6.89 19.82 7.97
C THR A 310 -6.65 18.31 7.86
N LEU A 311 -6.95 17.70 6.71
CA LEU A 311 -6.89 16.25 6.53
C LEU A 311 -5.53 15.63 6.85
N ALA A 312 -4.45 16.28 6.46
CA ALA A 312 -3.09 15.82 6.73
C ALA A 312 -2.82 15.69 8.24
N ALA A 313 -3.09 16.77 8.98
CA ALA A 313 -2.89 16.82 10.43
C ALA A 313 -3.84 15.88 11.19
N GLU A 314 -5.11 15.79 10.77
CA GLU A 314 -6.07 14.88 11.40
C GLU A 314 -5.72 13.40 11.17
N THR A 315 -5.28 13.06 9.97
CA THR A 315 -4.81 11.69 9.64
C THR A 315 -3.57 11.34 10.45
N GLU A 316 -2.62 12.27 10.56
CA GLU A 316 -1.44 12.08 11.40
C GLU A 316 -1.81 11.90 12.88
N GLY A 317 -2.76 12.68 13.40
CA GLY A 317 -3.28 12.52 14.76
C GLY A 317 -3.87 11.13 15.01
N LEU A 318 -4.74 10.66 14.11
CA LEU A 318 -5.35 9.32 14.20
C LEU A 318 -4.30 8.18 14.20
N LEU A 319 -3.16 8.39 13.54
CA LEU A 319 -2.08 7.42 13.45
C LEU A 319 -1.03 7.56 14.57
N SER A 320 -0.99 8.71 15.25
CA SER A 320 -0.08 9.01 16.35
C SER A 320 -0.62 8.56 17.71
N ASP A 321 -1.94 8.54 17.89
CA ASP A 321 -2.58 8.15 19.15
C ASP A 321 -2.50 6.63 19.39
N PRO A 322 -1.99 6.13 20.54
CA PRO A 322 -1.74 4.71 20.79
C PRO A 322 -2.94 3.78 20.62
#